data_AF-A0A699Y961-F1
#
_entry.id   AF-A0A699Y961-F1
#
_cell.length_a   1.000
_cell.length_b   1.000
_cell.length_c   1.000
_cell.angle_alpha   90.00
_cell.angle_beta   90.00
_cell.angle_gamma   90.00
#
_symmetry.space_group_name_H-M   'P 1'
#
loop_
_entity.id
_entity.type
_entity.pdbx_description
1 polymer ?
#
loop_
_entity_poly.entity_id
_entity_poly.type
_entity_poly.pdbx_seq_one_letter_code
_entity_poly.pdbx_strand_id
1 'polypeptide(L)' 'ESLLSLPGVLGLVTSPSSATFLAAAYWGVPLLAWPMQGDELDSARRAQDLGMGFTLPAKRW' A
#
# COMPACT_ATOMS: atom_id res chain seq x y z
N GLU A 1 13.79 -3.89 -12.99
CA GLU A 1 13.90 -2.96 -11.84
C GLU A 1 12.51 -2.48 -11.45
N SER A 2 12.24 -2.25 -10.16
CA SER A 2 10.89 -1.86 -9.69
C SER A 2 10.69 -0.36 -9.84
N LEU A 3 9.50 0.08 -10.28
CA LEU A 3 9.16 1.51 -10.35
C LEU A 3 9.29 2.20 -8.98
N LEU A 4 9.08 1.45 -7.89
CA LEU A 4 9.18 1.96 -6.51
C LEU A 4 10.60 2.35 -6.10
N SER A 5 11.62 1.91 -6.84
CA SER A 5 13.03 2.28 -6.57
C SER A 5 13.44 3.63 -7.16
N LEU A 6 12.57 4.25 -7.97
CA LEU A 6 12.89 5.52 -8.62
C LEU A 6 12.83 6.68 -7.60
N PRO A 7 13.84 7.57 -7.57
CA PRO A 7 13.93 8.65 -6.56
C PRO A 7 12.81 9.69 -6.65
N GLY A 8 12.05 9.72 -7.73
CA GLY A 8 10.89 10.61 -7.90
C GLY A 8 9.56 10.04 -7.40
N VAL A 9 9.53 8.78 -6.95
CA VAL A 9 8.30 8.15 -6.47
C VAL A 9 8.07 8.53 -5.01
N LEU A 10 7.04 9.34 -4.79
CA LEU A 10 6.69 9.86 -3.46
C LEU A 10 5.71 8.96 -2.70
N GLY A 11 5.02 8.07 -3.39
CA GLY A 11 3.99 7.22 -2.80
C GLY A 11 3.29 6.36 -3.84
N LEU A 12 2.60 5.32 -3.36
CA LEU A 12 1.88 4.36 -4.20
C LEU A 12 0.39 4.33 -3.80
N VAL A 13 -0.50 4.60 -4.77
CA VAL A 13 -1.95 4.44 -4.61
C VAL A 13 -2.35 3.10 -5.24
N THR A 14 -2.89 2.17 -4.44
CA THR A 14 -3.16 0.81 -4.94
C THR A 14 -4.11 0.03 -4.03
N SER A 15 -4.71 -1.03 -4.56
CA SER A 15 -5.28 -2.13 -3.77
C SER A 15 -4.12 -3.05 -3.35
N PRO A 16 -3.65 -2.98 -2.09
CA PRO A 16 -2.35 -3.53 -1.76
C PRO A 16 -2.46 -5.03 -1.51
N SER A 17 -2.16 -5.85 -2.52
CA SER A 17 -1.88 -7.27 -2.25
C SER A 17 -0.69 -7.40 -1.27
N SER A 18 -0.56 -8.56 -0.64
CA SER A 18 0.57 -8.84 0.25
C SER A 18 1.93 -8.60 -0.42
N ALA A 19 2.06 -8.94 -1.71
CA ALA A 19 3.30 -8.72 -2.47
C ALA A 19 3.57 -7.24 -2.73
N THR A 20 2.52 -6.48 -3.07
CA THR A 20 2.62 -5.03 -3.31
C THR A 20 2.98 -4.29 -2.03
N PHE A 21 2.38 -4.66 -0.90
CA PHE A 21 2.73 -4.14 0.41
C PHE A 21 4.20 -4.37 0.75
N LEU A 22 4.70 -5.60 0.59
CA LEU A 22 6.10 -5.92 0.88
C LEU A 22 7.07 -5.16 -0.04
N ALA A 23 6.73 -4.99 -1.32
CA ALA A 23 7.54 -4.20 -2.23
C ALA A 23 7.59 -2.71 -1.83
N ALA A 24 6.45 -2.12 -1.46
CA ALA A 24 6.40 -0.74 -0.98
C ALA A 24 7.19 -0.56 0.32
N ALA A 25 7.04 -1.50 1.26
CA ALA A 25 7.79 -1.50 2.51
C ALA A 25 9.31 -1.62 2.29
N TYR A 26 9.73 -2.52 1.40
CA TYR A 26 11.15 -2.73 1.08
C TYR A 26 11.81 -1.47 0.51
N TRP A 27 11.11 -0.75 -0.38
CA TRP A 27 11.63 0.48 -1.00
C TRP A 27 11.34 1.75 -0.18
N GLY A 28 10.68 1.64 0.97
CA GLY A 28 10.33 2.79 1.81
C GLY A 28 9.32 3.74 1.15
N VAL A 29 8.48 3.24 0.23
CA VAL A 29 7.49 4.05 -0.47
C VAL A 29 6.17 3.99 0.30
N PRO A 30 5.60 5.14 0.75
CA PRO A 30 4.37 5.13 1.50
C PRO A 30 3.16 4.73 0.65
N LEU A 31 2.15 4.15 1.29
CA LEU A 31 0.96 3.59 0.65
C LEU A 31 -0.29 4.45 0.91
N LEU A 32 -1.04 4.70 -0.16
CA LEU A 32 -2.45 5.08 -0.08
C LEU A 32 -3.28 3.87 -0.51
N ALA A 33 -3.69 3.08 0.47
CA ALA A 33 -4.35 1.79 0.26
C ALA A 33 -5.84 1.97 -0.08
N TRP A 34 -6.29 1.35 -1.17
CA TRP A 34 -7.71 1.20 -1.54
C TRP A 34 -8.09 -0.28 -1.60
N PRO A 35 -8.14 -0.99 -0.45
CA PRO A 35 -8.41 -2.42 -0.45
C PRO A 35 -9.86 -2.69 -0.85
N MET A 36 -10.07 -3.71 -1.68
CA MET A 36 -11.41 -4.11 -2.09
C MET A 36 -11.89 -5.32 -1.29
N GLN A 37 -11.03 -6.32 -1.07
CA GLN A 37 -11.42 -7.60 -0.47
C GLN A 37 -10.21 -8.45 -0.06
N GLY A 38 -10.45 -9.44 0.80
CA GLY A 38 -9.45 -10.48 1.11
C GLY A 38 -8.18 -9.94 1.78
N ASP A 39 -7.02 -10.43 1.32
CA ASP A 39 -5.69 -10.14 1.89
C ASP A 39 -5.26 -8.68 1.74
N GLU A 40 -5.91 -7.94 0.83
CA GLU A 40 -5.69 -6.51 0.66
C GLU A 40 -6.09 -5.72 1.91
N LEU A 41 -7.12 -6.17 2.63
CA LEU A 41 -7.57 -5.54 3.87
C LEU A 41 -6.52 -5.67 4.98
N ASP A 42 -5.90 -6.85 5.10
CA ASP A 42 -4.85 -7.10 6.09
C ASP A 42 -3.57 -6.31 5.76
N SER A 43 -3.21 -6.26 4.48
CA SER A 43 -2.07 -5.48 3.99
C SER A 43 -2.28 -3.97 4.20
N ALA A 44 -3.50 -3.48 3.95
CA ALA A 44 -3.86 -2.09 4.23
C ALA A 44 -3.79 -1.75 5.72
N ARG A 45 -4.27 -2.65 6.60
CA ARG A 45 -4.12 -2.50 8.07
C ARG A 45 -2.66 -2.45 8.49
N ARG A 46 -1.84 -3.39 8.02
CA ARG A 46 -0.40 -3.41 8.33
C ARG A 46 0.32 -2.14 7.87
N ALA A 47 -0.04 -1.61 6.71
CA ALA A 47 0.52 -0.35 6.21
C ALA A 47 0.20 0.82 7.16
N GLN A 48 -1.01 0.88 7.73
CA GLN A 48 -1.36 1.88 8.74
C GLN A 48 -0.62 1.66 10.07
N ASP A 49 -0.63 0.42 10.58
CA ASP A 49 -0.03 0.09 11.87
C ASP A 49 1.48 0.37 11.90
N LEU A 50 2.16 0.22 10.76
CA LEU A 50 3.58 0.51 10.61
C LEU A 50 3.87 2.00 10.30
N GLY A 51 2.83 2.85 10.22
CA GLY A 51 2.99 4.26 9.87
C GLY A 51 3.45 4.50 8.42
N MET A 52 3.33 3.48 7.56
CA MET A 52 3.77 3.54 6.16
C MET A 52 2.66 4.00 5.21
N GLY A 53 1.43 4.18 5.68
CA GLY A 53 0.35 4.55 4.79
C GLY A 53 -0.98 4.84 5.44
N PHE A 54 -1.92 5.26 4.61
CA PHE A 54 -3.31 5.49 4.97
C PHE A 54 -4.20 4.57 4.15
N THR A 55 -5.32 4.15 4.73
CA THR A 55 -6.35 3.39 4.00
C THR A 55 -7.50 4.32 3.69
N LEU A 56 -7.86 4.38 2.42
CA LEU A 56 -9.02 5.10 1.97
C LEU A 56 -10.29 4.33 2.38
N PRO A 57 -11.36 5.05 2.75
CA PRO A 57 -12.61 4.42 3.16
C PRO A 57 -13.15 3.57 2.01
N ALA A 58 -13.36 2.27 2.28
CA ALA A 58 -13.96 1.37 1.32
C ALA A 58 -15.33 1.91 0.91
N LYS A 59 -15.50 2.26 -0.37
CA LYS A 59 -16.79 2.70 -0.90
C LYS A 59 -17.71 1.48 -0.94
N ARG A 60 -18.61 1.38 0.05
CA ARG A 60 -19.68 0.39 0.12
C ARG A 60 -20.71 0.75 -0.94
N TRP A 61 -20.68 0.06 -2.09
CA TRP A 61 -21.73 0.12 -3.11
C TRP A 61 -22.87 -0.82 -2.74
#